data_AF-A0A963PI48-F1
#
_entry.id   AF-A0A963PI48-F1
#
_cell.length_a   1.000
_cell.length_b   1.000
_cell.length_c   1.000
_cell.angle_alpha   90.00
_cell.angle_beta   90.00
_cell.angle_gamma   90.00
#
_symmetry.space_group_name_H-M   'P 1'
#
loop_
_entity.id
_entity.type
_entity.pdbx_description
1 polymer ?
#
loop_
_entity_poly.entity_id
_entity_poly.type
_entity_poly.pdbx_seq_one_letter_code
_entity_poly.pdbx_strand_id
1 'polypeptide(L)'
;MSAHTVYVFFDPQCPHCGHLWQAAMPLLPRLKFVWAPVSLLGAKSLPQGAALLQATNPVEAMTAHEASLLAGQGGTTASANVPADVEAAIQGNTRLLNRLGAEAVPFIVARHAVSGQ
;
A
#
# COMPACT_ATOMS: atom_id res chain seq x y z
N MET A 1 -19.86 -9.54 -4.16
CA MET A 1 -18.81 -9.09 -3.23
C MET A 1 -17.87 -10.26 -3.01
N SER A 2 -16.58 -10.14 -3.35
CA SER A 2 -15.62 -11.24 -3.15
C SER A 2 -15.53 -11.61 -1.66
N ALA A 3 -15.57 -12.91 -1.36
CA ALA A 3 -15.54 -13.46 0.00
C ALA A 3 -14.14 -13.43 0.65
N HIS A 4 -13.10 -13.01 -0.08
CA HIS A 4 -11.72 -13.07 0.39
C HIS A 4 -11.09 -11.67 0.37
N THR A 5 -10.89 -11.11 1.57
CA THR A 5 -10.16 -9.86 1.76
C THR A 5 -8.69 -10.15 2.00
N VAL A 6 -7.83 -9.45 1.28
CA VAL A 6 -6.37 -9.51 1.39
C VAL A 6 -5.89 -8.13 1.81
N TYR A 7 -5.20 -8.06 2.94
CA TYR A 7 -4.57 -6.84 3.43
C TYR A 7 -3.12 -6.81 2.97
N VAL A 8 -2.69 -5.68 2.42
CA VAL A 8 -1.34 -5.50 1.93
C VAL A 8 -0.75 -4.26 2.59
N PHE A 9 0.27 -4.45 3.42
CA PHE A 9 1.08 -3.36 3.93
C PHE A 9 2.20 -3.09 2.94
N PHE A 10 2.27 -1.85 2.45
CA PHE A 10 3.19 -1.48 1.40
C PHE A 10 3.81 -0.11 1.71
N ASP A 11 5.05 0.09 1.26
CA ASP A 11 5.68 1.41 1.29
C ASP A 11 5.72 1.99 -0.14
N PRO A 12 5.29 3.24 -0.37
CA PRO A 12 5.30 3.89 -1.69
C PRO A 12 6.69 4.07 -2.31
N GLN A 13 7.77 3.80 -1.58
CA GLN A 13 9.14 3.85 -2.11
C GLN A 13 9.73 2.45 -2.30
N CYS A 14 8.91 1.40 -2.24
CA CYS A 14 9.34 0.01 -2.41
C CYS A 14 9.02 -0.54 -3.81
N PRO A 15 10.02 -0.77 -4.68
CA PRO A 15 9.79 -1.37 -6.00
C PRO A 15 9.13 -2.76 -5.95
N HIS A 16 9.41 -3.55 -4.92
CA HIS A 16 8.76 -4.85 -4.74
C HIS A 16 7.25 -4.72 -4.46
N CYS A 17 6.80 -3.63 -3.83
CA CYS A 17 5.38 -3.33 -3.67
C CYS A 17 4.72 -3.04 -5.03
N GLY A 18 5.41 -2.34 -5.93
CA GLY A 18 4.92 -2.10 -7.30
C GLY A 18 4.80 -3.37 -8.14
N HIS A 19 5.74 -4.30 -8.01
CA HIS A 19 5.60 -5.61 -8.65
C HIS A 19 4.41 -6.40 -8.09
N LEU A 20 4.18 -6.35 -6.77
CA LEU A 20 2.99 -6.96 -6.18
C LEU A 20 1.69 -6.32 -6.67
N TRP A 21 1.66 -4.99 -6.83
CA TRP A 21 0.51 -4.28 -7.39
C TRP A 21 0.15 -4.81 -8.78
N GLN A 22 1.13 -4.91 -9.68
CA GLN A 22 0.92 -5.47 -11.02
C GLN A 22 0.41 -6.91 -10.99
N ALA A 23 0.95 -7.74 -10.11
CA ALA A 23 0.50 -9.12 -9.93
C ALA A 23 -0.92 -9.23 -9.34
N ALA A 24 -1.35 -8.24 -8.55
CA ALA A 24 -2.67 -8.20 -7.94
C ALA A 24 -3.78 -7.73 -8.91
N MET A 25 -3.46 -6.90 -9.91
CA MET A 25 -4.43 -6.37 -10.88
C MET A 25 -5.36 -7.42 -11.51
N PRO A 26 -4.88 -8.56 -12.06
CA PRO A 26 -5.77 -9.56 -12.64
C PRO A 26 -6.66 -10.28 -11.61
N LEU A 27 -6.35 -10.16 -10.31
CA LEU A 27 -7.07 -10.80 -9.21
C LEU A 27 -8.18 -9.92 -8.62
N LEU A 28 -8.22 -8.62 -8.94
CA LEU A 28 -9.22 -7.67 -8.45
C LEU A 28 -10.69 -8.10 -8.65
N PRO A 29 -11.08 -8.80 -9.74
CA PRO A 29 -12.46 -9.30 -9.88
C PRO A 29 -12.82 -10.39 -8.87
N ARG A 30 -11.81 -11.08 -8.32
CA ARG A 30 -11.98 -12.28 -7.48
C ARG A 30 -11.63 -12.03 -6.02
N LEU A 31 -10.82 -11.03 -5.71
CA LEU A 31 -10.32 -10.72 -4.36
C LEU A 31 -10.55 -9.25 -4.03
N LYS A 32 -10.84 -8.96 -2.76
CA LYS A 32 -10.86 -7.57 -2.26
C LYS A 32 -9.50 -7.26 -1.64
N PHE A 33 -8.71 -6.42 -2.29
CA PHE A 33 -7.46 -5.93 -1.71
C PHE A 33 -7.70 -4.67 -0.88
N VAL A 34 -7.05 -4.61 0.28
CA VAL A 34 -6.96 -3.41 1.12
C VAL A 34 -5.50 -3.06 1.25
N TRP A 35 -5.08 -2.02 0.52
CA TRP A 35 -3.71 -1.53 0.51
C TRP A 35 -3.54 -0.51 1.63
N ALA A 36 -2.73 -0.85 2.62
CA ALA A 36 -2.42 -0.05 3.79
C ALA A 36 -1.00 0.53 3.64
N PRO A 37 -0.86 1.82 3.29
CA PRO A 37 0.46 2.42 3.20
C PRO A 37 1.11 2.51 4.58
N VAL A 38 2.41 2.25 4.62
CA VAL A 38 3.29 2.46 5.76
C VAL A 38 4.39 3.48 5.39
N SER A 39 5.11 3.97 6.39
CA SER A 39 6.27 4.84 6.18
C SER A 39 7.50 4.21 6.83
N LEU A 40 8.28 3.48 6.04
CA LEU A 40 9.49 2.76 6.46
C LEU A 40 10.73 3.16 5.68
N LEU A 41 10.63 3.35 4.36
CA LEU A 41 11.80 3.39 3.48
C LEU A 41 12.39 4.79 3.26
N GLY A 42 11.64 5.87 3.50
CA GLY A 42 12.21 7.21 3.43
C GLY A 42 11.21 8.35 3.63
N ALA A 43 11.73 9.58 3.56
CA ALA A 43 10.96 10.80 3.80
C ALA A 43 9.81 11.02 2.79
N LYS A 44 9.87 10.38 1.62
CA LYS A 44 8.81 10.45 0.59
C LYS A 44 7.65 9.48 0.84
N SER A 45 7.87 8.43 1.65
CA SER A 45 6.87 7.38 1.87
C SER A 45 5.59 7.92 2.49
N LEU A 46 5.69 8.75 3.53
CA LEU A 46 4.53 9.38 4.17
C LEU A 46 3.71 10.27 3.21
N PRO A 47 4.29 11.31 2.58
CA PRO A 47 3.51 12.20 1.72
C PRO A 47 2.94 11.48 0.50
N GLN A 48 3.68 10.53 -0.10
CA GLN A 48 3.16 9.75 -1.22
C GLN A 48 2.05 8.78 -0.81
N GLY A 49 2.19 8.12 0.35
CA GLY A 49 1.14 7.28 0.91
C GLY A 49 -0.13 8.09 1.17
N ALA A 50 0.02 9.30 1.71
CA ALA A 50 -1.08 10.23 1.91
C ALA A 50 -1.74 10.67 0.60
N ALA A 51 -0.95 10.96 -0.45
CA ALA A 51 -1.47 11.32 -1.76
C ALA A 51 -2.28 10.18 -2.39
N LEU A 52 -1.81 8.93 -2.24
CA LEU A 52 -2.51 7.73 -2.72
C LEU A 52 -3.83 7.49 -1.97
N LEU A 53 -3.85 7.67 -0.64
CA LEU A 53 -5.07 7.51 0.17
C LEU A 53 -6.15 8.56 -0.13
N GLN A 54 -5.73 9.78 -0.49
CA GLN A 54 -6.63 10.91 -0.76
C GLN A 54 -7.02 11.03 -2.24
N ALA A 55 -6.48 10.16 -3.11
CA ALA A 55 -6.78 10.21 -4.53
C ALA A 55 -8.25 9.91 -4.81
N THR A 56 -8.87 10.68 -5.71
CA THR A 56 -10.25 10.46 -6.16
C THR A 56 -10.44 9.06 -6.76
N ASN A 57 -9.42 8.56 -7.46
CA ASN A 57 -9.36 7.20 -7.99
C ASN A 57 -8.08 6.51 -7.49
N PRO A 58 -8.13 5.81 -6.34
CA PRO A 58 -6.95 5.20 -5.73
C PRO A 58 -6.28 4.14 -6.62
N VAL A 59 -7.06 3.38 -7.41
CA VAL A 59 -6.53 2.32 -8.28
C VAL A 59 -5.72 2.91 -9.43
N GLU A 60 -6.24 3.95 -10.07
CA GLU A 60 -5.53 4.66 -11.13
C GLU A 60 -4.29 5.38 -10.60
N ALA A 61 -4.42 6.07 -9.45
CA ALA A 61 -3.31 6.76 -8.81
C ALA A 61 -2.19 5.80 -8.40
N MET A 62 -2.54 4.65 -7.82
CA MET A 62 -1.57 3.62 -7.45
C MET A 62 -0.92 2.99 -8.70
N THR A 63 -1.68 2.74 -9.76
CA THR A 63 -1.13 2.22 -11.03
C THR A 63 -0.10 3.17 -11.64
N ALA A 64 -0.42 4.47 -11.69
CA ALA A 64 0.51 5.49 -12.19
C ALA A 64 1.74 5.64 -11.27
N HIS A 65 1.53 5.63 -9.96
CA HIS A 65 2.59 5.71 -8.96
C HIS A 65 3.60 4.58 -9.11
N GLU A 66 3.13 3.34 -9.11
CA GLU A 66 3.98 2.16 -9.16
C GLU A 66 4.71 2.07 -10.51
N ALA A 67 4.05 2.43 -11.62
CA ALA A 67 4.70 2.51 -12.92
C ALA A 67 5.85 3.54 -12.93
N SER A 68 5.62 4.72 -12.36
CA SER A 68 6.64 5.76 -12.23
C SER A 68 7.79 5.34 -11.31
N LEU A 69 7.48 4.69 -10.18
CA LEU A 69 8.48 4.17 -9.25
C LEU A 69 9.37 3.12 -9.92
N LEU A 70 8.77 2.14 -10.61
CA LEU A 70 9.49 1.08 -11.32
C LEU A 70 10.31 1.61 -12.50
N ALA A 71 9.89 2.70 -13.12
CA ALA A 71 10.67 3.41 -14.14
C ALA A 71 11.83 4.25 -13.58
N GLY A 72 12.04 4.25 -12.25
CA GLY A 72 13.09 5.04 -11.60
C GLY A 72 12.78 6.54 -11.53
N GLN A 73 11.54 6.95 -11.77
CA GLN A 73 11.11 8.36 -11.77
C GLN A 73 10.68 8.84 -10.37
N GLY A 74 10.66 7.94 -9.38
CA GLY A 74 10.45 8.27 -7.97
C GLY A 74 9.00 8.30 -7.51
N GLY A 75 8.05 7.92 -8.37
CA GLY A 75 6.63 7.81 -8.04
C GLY A 75 5.87 9.14 -8.11
N THR A 76 4.61 9.11 -7.69
CA THR A 76 3.69 10.26 -7.67
C THR A 76 4.24 11.45 -6.88
N THR A 77 3.98 12.65 -7.37
CA THR A 77 4.23 13.90 -6.65
C THR A 77 3.26 14.06 -5.48
N ALA A 78 3.76 14.51 -4.34
CA ALA A 78 2.95 14.65 -3.14
C ALA A 78 3.21 15.98 -2.44
N SER A 79 2.16 16.52 -1.82
CA SER A 79 2.26 17.66 -0.92
C SER A 79 3.11 17.29 0.29
N ALA A 80 4.00 18.19 0.71
CA ALA A 80 4.70 18.06 1.99
C ALA A 80 3.75 18.23 3.19
N ASN A 81 2.64 18.95 2.99
CA ASN A 81 1.62 19.12 4.02
C ASN A 81 0.63 17.95 3.94
N VAL A 82 0.77 17.01 4.87
CA VAL A 82 -0.12 15.87 5.07
C VAL A 82 -1.09 16.21 6.21
N PRO A 83 -2.41 16.00 6.05
CA PRO A 83 -3.36 16.15 7.16
C PRO A 83 -3.00 15.23 8.33
N ALA A 84 -3.11 15.75 9.57
CA ALA A 84 -2.66 15.05 10.76
C ALA A 84 -3.37 13.70 11.01
N ASP A 85 -4.63 13.59 10.61
CA ASP A 85 -5.42 12.36 10.66
C ASP A 85 -4.91 11.30 9.67
N VAL A 86 -4.55 11.72 8.46
CA VAL A 86 -3.96 10.84 7.43
C VAL A 86 -2.57 10.37 7.87
N GLU A 87 -1.75 11.27 8.41
CA GLU A 87 -0.45 10.91 8.97
C GLU A 87 -0.59 9.90 10.11
N ALA A 88 -1.50 10.16 11.07
CA ALA A 88 -1.75 9.25 12.18
C ALA A 88 -2.22 7.86 11.72
N ALA A 89 -3.01 7.79 10.65
CA ALA A 89 -3.45 6.53 10.05
C ALA A 89 -2.27 5.74 9.44
N ILE A 90 -1.39 6.38 8.68
CA ILE A 90 -0.20 5.74 8.07
C ILE A 90 0.78 5.27 9.16
N GLN A 91 1.01 6.09 10.19
CA GLN A 91 1.80 5.68 11.35
C GLN A 91 1.14 4.52 12.11
N GLY A 92 -0.20 4.52 12.19
CA GLY A 92 -0.98 3.42 12.75
C GLY A 92 -0.76 2.10 12.00
N ASN A 93 -0.78 2.14 10.67
CA ASN A 93 -0.45 0.99 9.82
C ASN A 93 0.98 0.50 10.06
N THR A 94 1.93 1.42 10.17
CA THR A 94 3.34 1.10 10.44
C THR A 94 3.51 0.41 11.81
N ARG A 95 2.83 0.91 12.85
CA ARG A 95 2.81 0.24 14.17
C ARG A 95 2.12 -1.13 14.12
N LEU A 96 1.06 -1.28 13.33
CA LEU A 96 0.39 -2.57 13.16
C LEU A 96 1.31 -3.58 12.46
N LEU A 97 2.01 -3.19 11.39
CA LEU A 97 3.01 -4.00 10.72
C LEU A 97 4.08 -4.52 11.70
N ASN A 98 4.63 -3.62 12.53
CA ASN A 98 5.62 -3.99 13.54
C ASN A 98 5.06 -4.98 14.57
N ARG A 99 3.81 -4.81 15.01
CA ARG A 99 3.15 -5.75 15.93
C ARG A 99 2.88 -7.13 15.31
N LEU A 100 2.72 -7.19 13.99
CA LEU A 100 2.61 -8.45 13.25
C LEU A 100 3.98 -9.15 13.09
N GLY A 101 5.08 -8.52 13.55
CA GLY A 101 6.43 -9.07 13.45
C GLY A 101 7.01 -9.04 12.06
N ALA A 102 6.43 -8.24 11.15
CA ALA A 102 6.94 -8.09 9.80
C ALA A 102 8.14 -7.12 9.78
N GLU A 103 9.24 -7.56 9.20
CA GLU A 103 10.48 -6.77 9.10
C GLU A 103 10.66 -6.11 7.72
N ALA A 104 9.79 -6.43 6.76
CA ALA A 104 9.88 -5.96 5.39
C ALA A 104 8.50 -5.76 4.75
N VAL A 105 8.48 -4.98 3.68
CA VAL A 105 7.33 -4.79 2.80
C VAL A 105 7.69 -5.22 1.37
N PRO A 106 6.72 -5.69 0.56
CA PRO A 106 5.30 -5.82 0.89
C PRO A 106 5.02 -6.95 1.88
N PHE A 107 4.10 -6.72 2.82
CA PHE A 107 3.64 -7.73 3.77
C PHE A 107 2.14 -7.99 3.57
N ILE A 108 1.78 -9.25 3.33
CA ILE A 108 0.42 -9.64 2.96
C ILE A 108 -0.20 -10.44 4.10
N VAL A 109 -1.41 -10.07 4.49
CA VAL A 109 -2.23 -10.81 5.46
C VAL A 109 -3.54 -11.19 4.80
N ALA A 110 -3.84 -12.49 4.78
CA ALA A 110 -5.09 -13.02 4.30
C ALA A 110 -5.53 -14.17 5.19
N ARG A 111 -6.84 -14.38 5.27
CA ARG A 111 -7.40 -15.56 5.94
C ARG A 111 -7.15 -16.78 5.08
N HIS A 112 -6.64 -17.85 5.67
CA HIS A 112 -6.44 -19.11 4.97
C HIS A 112 -7.79 -19.66 4.49
N ALA A 113 -7.88 -19.97 3.20
CA ALA A 113 -9.17 -20.29 2.57
C ALA A 113 -9.81 -21.59 3.09
N VAL A 114 -9.01 -22.53 3.59
CA VAL A 114 -9.49 -23.84 4.07
C VAL A 114 -9.74 -23.82 5.58
N SER A 115 -8.74 -23.39 6.36
CA SER A 115 -8.83 -23.44 7.83
C SER A 115 -9.54 -22.22 8.42
N GLY A 116 -9.69 -21.15 7.64
CA GLY A 116 -10.25 -19.89 8.14
C GLY A 116 -9.37 -19.18 9.17
N GLN A 117 -8.13 -19.61 9.38
CA GLN A 117 -7.18 -18.93 10.28
C GLN A 117 -6.66 -17.65 9.63
#